data_AF-A0A371D9S9-F1
#
_entry.id   AF-A0A371D9S9-F1
#
_cell.length_a   1.000
_cell.length_b   1.000
_cell.length_c   1.000
_cell.angle_alpha   90.00
_cell.angle_beta   90.00
_cell.angle_gamma   90.00
#
_symmetry.space_group_name_H-M   'P 1'
#
loop_
_entity.id
_entity.type
_entity.pdbx_description
1 polymer ?
#
loop_
_entity_poly.entity_id
_entity_poly.type
_entity_poly.pdbx_seq_one_letter_code
_entity_poly.pdbx_strand_id
1 'polypeptide(L)'
;MPSTVDTEDGSPPYIFSSAEGRLLCRNIISKKLGFDPHDYQLDRVCQALDGFDLLAVTPTGSGKTGFMTMYLLVMHAIMGDPSLCDNPPPHFRKDASMVVVCPTKSLELDMRRPPRTQM
;
A
#
# COMPACT_ATOMS: atom_id res chain seq x y z
N MET A 1 15.31 8.77 19.82
CA MET A 1 16.02 9.48 18.75
C MET A 1 15.87 8.64 17.49
N PRO A 2 15.04 9.01 16.50
CA PRO A 2 15.09 8.33 15.21
C PRO A 2 16.28 8.91 14.45
N SER A 3 17.26 8.07 14.17
CA SER A 3 18.40 8.35 13.30
C SER A 3 17.90 8.63 11.88
N THR A 4 18.14 9.86 11.43
CA THR A 4 17.94 10.30 10.04
C THR A 4 18.93 9.54 9.17
N VAL A 5 18.39 8.74 8.26
CA VAL A 5 19.17 8.24 7.12
C VAL A 5 19.06 9.33 6.09
N ASP A 6 20.09 10.17 6.01
CA ASP A 6 20.19 11.22 5.01
C ASP A 6 20.37 10.55 3.65
N THR A 7 19.35 10.61 2.80
CA THR A 7 19.47 10.18 1.41
C THR A 7 20.37 11.18 0.68
N GLU A 8 21.50 10.72 0.11
CA GLU A 8 22.61 11.53 -0.40
C GLU A 8 22.32 12.37 -1.68
N ASP A 9 21.09 12.42 -2.15
CA ASP A 9 20.70 13.27 -3.28
C ASP A 9 19.48 14.07 -2.84
N GLY A 10 19.62 15.39 -2.66
CA GLY A 10 18.60 16.28 -2.08
C GLY A 10 17.31 16.44 -2.90
N SER A 11 16.99 15.47 -3.76
CA SER A 11 15.74 15.38 -4.48
C SER A 11 14.59 14.97 -3.54
N PRO A 12 13.39 15.52 -3.72
CA PRO A 12 12.23 15.13 -2.92
C PRO A 12 11.87 13.66 -3.19
N PRO A 13 11.32 12.94 -2.19
CA PRO A 13 10.78 11.60 -2.41
C PRO A 13 9.69 11.59 -3.47
N TYR A 14 9.57 10.45 -4.17
CA TYR A 14 8.47 10.21 -5.11
C TYR A 14 7.09 10.40 -4.44
N ILE A 15 6.16 11.02 -5.16
CA ILE A 15 4.80 11.31 -4.67
C ILE A 15 3.80 10.38 -5.36
N PHE A 16 3.30 9.37 -4.64
CA PHE A 16 2.32 8.41 -5.11
C PHE A 16 0.92 8.99 -5.29
N SER A 17 0.56 10.03 -4.53
CA SER A 17 -0.73 10.72 -4.69
C SER A 17 -0.80 11.64 -5.92
N SER A 18 0.28 11.79 -6.69
CA SER A 18 0.27 12.44 -8.00
C SER A 18 -0.54 11.63 -9.04
N ALA A 19 -0.86 12.23 -10.19
CA ALA A 19 -1.59 11.53 -11.25
C ALA A 19 -0.78 10.35 -11.81
N GLU A 20 0.51 10.56 -12.04
CA GLU A 20 1.47 9.58 -12.52
C GLU A 20 1.70 8.47 -11.48
N GLY A 21 1.90 8.86 -10.22
CA GLY A 21 2.05 7.93 -9.10
C GLY A 21 0.81 7.06 -8.87
N ARG A 22 -0.38 7.65 -8.99
CA ARG A 22 -1.64 6.93 -8.90
C ARG A 22 -1.79 5.92 -10.03
N LEU A 23 -1.38 6.28 -11.25
CA LEU A 23 -1.38 5.36 -12.40
C LEU A 23 -0.39 4.21 -12.20
N LEU A 24 0.82 4.50 -11.71
CA LEU A 24 1.82 3.48 -11.36
C LEU A 24 1.25 2.49 -10.33
N CYS A 25 0.70 2.99 -9.23
CA CYS A 25 0.06 2.17 -8.18
C CYS A 25 -1.06 1.29 -8.77
N ARG A 26 -1.96 1.87 -9.57
CA ARG A 26 -3.04 1.13 -10.22
C ARG A 26 -2.52 0.00 -11.11
N ASN A 27 -1.47 0.25 -11.90
CA ASN A 27 -0.87 -0.75 -12.77
C ASN A 27 -0.23 -1.90 -11.98
N ILE A 28 0.53 -1.58 -10.93
CA ILE A 28 1.14 -2.57 -10.05
C ILE A 28 0.06 -3.44 -9.40
N ILE A 29 -0.95 -2.81 -8.79
CA ILE A 29 -2.01 -3.49 -8.05
C ILE A 29 -2.83 -4.38 -8.98
N SER A 30 -3.29 -3.84 -10.12
CA SER A 30 -4.16 -4.58 -11.05
C SER A 30 -3.46 -5.81 -11.63
N LYS A 31 -2.17 -5.69 -11.96
CA LYS A 31 -1.36 -6.81 -12.44
C LYS A 31 -1.17 -7.90 -11.38
N LYS A 32 -1.09 -7.53 -10.10
CA LYS A 32 -0.88 -8.49 -8.99
C LYS A 32 -2.17 -9.15 -8.51
N LEU A 33 -3.28 -8.41 -8.50
CA LEU A 33 -4.56 -8.88 -7.96
C LEU A 33 -5.53 -9.40 -9.02
N GLY A 34 -5.33 -9.09 -10.30
CA GLY A 34 -6.21 -9.51 -11.39
C GLY A 34 -7.54 -8.75 -11.45
N PHE A 35 -7.68 -7.66 -10.69
CA PHE A 35 -8.82 -6.75 -10.76
C PHE A 35 -8.37 -5.30 -10.57
N ASP A 36 -9.18 -4.36 -11.05
CA ASP A 36 -8.93 -2.94 -10.95
C ASP A 36 -9.36 -2.38 -9.57
N PRO A 37 -8.47 -1.74 -8.80
CA PRO A 37 -8.82 -1.19 -7.50
C PRO A 37 -9.79 -0.02 -7.63
N HIS A 38 -10.75 0.07 -6.73
CA HIS A 38 -11.63 1.23 -6.66
C HIS A 38 -10.85 2.50 -6.33
N ASP A 39 -11.25 3.64 -6.91
CA ASP A 39 -10.55 4.92 -6.75
C ASP A 39 -10.39 5.33 -5.27
N TYR A 40 -11.45 5.18 -4.47
CA TYR A 40 -11.38 5.52 -3.05
C TYR A 40 -10.40 4.63 -2.27
N GLN A 41 -10.08 3.43 -2.78
CA GLN A 41 -9.05 2.57 -2.18
C GLN A 41 -7.67 3.05 -2.59
N LEU A 42 -7.50 3.25 -3.88
CA LEU A 42 -6.26 3.68 -4.50
C LEU A 42 -5.78 5.03 -3.93
N ASP A 43 -6.66 6.01 -3.80
CA ASP A 43 -6.31 7.34 -3.29
C ASP A 43 -5.75 7.28 -1.88
N ARG A 44 -6.32 6.44 -1.02
CA ARG A 44 -5.83 6.27 0.35
C ARG A 44 -4.55 5.45 0.39
N VAL A 45 -4.44 4.41 -0.43
CA VAL A 45 -3.18 3.66 -0.53
C VAL A 45 -2.03 4.59 -0.95
N CYS A 46 -2.26 5.47 -1.93
CA CYS A 46 -1.27 6.45 -2.37
C CYS A 46 -0.88 7.42 -1.24
N GLN A 47 -1.85 7.96 -0.50
CA GLN A 47 -1.58 8.80 0.67
C GLN A 47 -0.76 8.06 1.74
N ALA A 48 -1.08 6.79 2.03
CA ALA A 48 -0.30 6.01 2.99
C ALA A 48 1.14 5.76 2.50
N LEU A 49 1.34 5.53 1.19
CA LEU A 49 2.67 5.36 0.58
C LEU A 49 3.49 6.66 0.60
N ASP A 50 2.83 7.82 0.60
CA ASP A 50 3.49 9.12 0.81
C ASP A 50 3.86 9.37 2.29
N GLY A 51 3.52 8.45 3.18
CA GLY A 51 3.84 8.52 4.61
C GLY A 51 2.77 9.19 5.48
N PHE A 52 1.55 9.39 4.98
CA PHE A 52 0.45 9.90 5.79
C PHE A 52 -0.22 8.80 6.63
N ASP A 53 -0.43 9.08 7.91
CA ASP A 53 -1.29 8.26 8.77
C ASP A 53 -2.77 8.45 8.39
N LEU A 54 -3.51 7.34 8.24
CA LEU A 54 -4.88 7.37 7.75
C LEU A 54 -5.90 6.87 8.77
N LEU A 55 -6.96 7.66 8.96
CA LEU A 55 -8.19 7.22 9.62
C LEU A 55 -9.28 7.00 8.57
N ALA A 56 -9.64 5.73 8.33
CA ALA A 56 -10.64 5.36 7.35
C ALA A 56 -11.94 4.88 8.01
N VAL A 57 -13.00 5.68 7.92
CA VAL A 57 -14.36 5.29 8.33
C VAL A 57 -15.06 4.64 7.15
N THR A 58 -15.21 3.32 7.17
CA THR A 58 -15.80 2.56 6.06
C THR A 58 -16.70 1.42 6.55
N PRO A 59 -17.85 1.17 5.90
CA PRO A 59 -18.76 0.08 6.27
C PRO A 59 -18.11 -1.29 6.06
N THR A 60 -18.49 -2.32 6.83
CA THR A 60 -18.00 -3.69 6.61
C THR A 60 -18.32 -4.18 5.19
N GLY A 61 -17.46 -5.03 4.63
CA GLY A 61 -17.59 -5.47 3.22
C GLY A 61 -17.03 -4.50 2.18
N SER A 62 -16.64 -3.27 2.55
CA SER A 62 -16.07 -2.26 1.64
C SER A 62 -14.64 -2.53 1.16
N GLY A 63 -14.13 -3.76 1.28
CA GLY A 63 -12.77 -4.09 0.87
C GLY A 63 -11.66 -3.43 1.69
N LYS A 64 -11.88 -3.12 2.98
CA LYS A 64 -10.84 -2.62 3.91
C LYS A 64 -9.55 -3.44 3.87
N THR A 65 -9.68 -4.76 3.92
CA THR A 65 -8.54 -5.68 3.81
C THR A 65 -7.74 -5.47 2.53
N GLY A 66 -8.43 -5.10 1.44
CA GLY A 66 -7.79 -4.74 0.17
C GLY A 66 -6.80 -3.59 0.32
N PHE A 67 -7.12 -2.53 1.09
CA PHE A 67 -6.19 -1.41 1.31
C PHE A 67 -4.86 -1.88 1.91
N MET A 68 -4.93 -2.74 2.93
CA MET A 68 -3.76 -3.26 3.63
C MET A 68 -2.87 -4.08 2.68
N THR A 69 -3.48 -4.97 1.89
CA THR A 69 -2.76 -5.79 0.91
C THR A 69 -2.17 -4.94 -0.21
N MET A 70 -2.93 -4.00 -0.76
CA MET A 70 -2.47 -3.10 -1.84
C MET A 70 -1.26 -2.27 -1.42
N TYR A 71 -1.26 -1.74 -0.18
CA TYR A 71 -0.14 -1.00 0.37
C TYR A 71 1.17 -1.82 0.35
N LEU A 72 1.13 -3.05 0.88
CA LEU A 72 2.30 -3.93 0.86
C LEU A 72 2.71 -4.34 -0.56
N LEU A 73 1.75 -4.60 -1.45
CA LEU A 73 2.05 -5.00 -2.83
C LEU A 73 2.82 -3.92 -3.59
N VAL A 74 2.45 -2.65 -3.43
CA VAL A 74 3.17 -1.54 -4.07
C VAL A 74 4.58 -1.40 -3.48
N MET A 75 4.70 -1.44 -2.15
CA MET A 75 6.00 -1.35 -1.48
C MET A 75 6.94 -2.48 -1.92
N HIS A 76 6.48 -3.73 -1.94
CA HIS A 76 7.29 -4.86 -2.40
C HIS A 76 7.63 -4.79 -3.89
N ALA A 77 6.73 -4.28 -4.74
CA ALA A 77 7.02 -4.11 -6.16
C ALA A 77 8.16 -3.12 -6.38
N ILE A 78 8.10 -1.96 -5.72
CA ILE A 78 9.10 -0.89 -5.85
C ILE A 78 10.43 -1.31 -5.23
N MET A 79 10.42 -1.97 -4.08
CA MET A 79 11.66 -2.48 -3.46
C MET A 79 12.25 -3.67 -4.21
N GLY A 80 11.45 -4.38 -5.01
CA GLY A 80 11.90 -5.48 -5.88
C GLY A 80 12.46 -5.00 -7.22
N ASP A 81 11.98 -3.85 -7.70
CA ASP A 81 12.42 -3.21 -8.94
C ASP A 81 12.49 -1.68 -8.77
N PRO A 82 13.66 -1.15 -8.35
CA PRO A 82 13.84 0.29 -8.13
C PRO A 82 13.67 1.14 -9.40
N SER A 83 13.65 0.54 -10.59
CA SER A 83 13.42 1.30 -11.85
C SER A 83 11.97 1.77 -12.01
N LEU A 84 11.05 1.29 -11.17
CA LEU A 84 9.64 1.67 -11.21
C LEU A 84 9.38 3.06 -10.61
N CYS A 85 10.29 3.57 -9.78
CA CYS A 85 10.08 4.75 -8.96
C CYS A 85 11.42 5.39 -8.62
N ASP A 86 11.67 6.58 -9.15
CA ASP A 86 12.85 7.36 -8.81
C ASP A 86 12.74 7.88 -7.37
N ASN A 87 13.75 7.62 -6.54
CA ASN A 87 13.81 8.07 -5.14
C ASN A 87 12.58 7.66 -4.28
N PRO A 88 12.40 6.35 -3.98
CA PRO A 88 11.30 5.88 -3.17
C PRO A 88 11.36 6.46 -1.74
N PRO A 89 10.22 6.64 -1.06
CA PRO A 89 10.20 7.21 0.29
C PRO A 89 11.08 6.44 1.29
N PRO A 90 11.75 7.14 2.23
CA PRO A 90 12.75 6.56 3.11
C PRO A 90 12.19 5.52 4.10
N HIS A 91 10.87 5.39 4.21
CA HIS A 91 10.20 4.38 5.04
C HIS A 91 9.96 3.05 4.32
N PHE A 92 10.22 2.96 3.01
CA PHE A 92 10.05 1.72 2.25
C PHE A 92 11.09 0.68 2.71
N ARG A 93 10.66 -0.58 2.80
CA ARG A 93 11.49 -1.71 3.26
C ARG A 93 11.31 -2.92 2.35
N LYS A 94 12.39 -3.65 2.06
CA LYS A 94 12.37 -4.84 1.20
C LYS A 94 11.49 -5.96 1.78
N ASP A 95 11.54 -6.11 3.09
CA ASP A 95 10.82 -7.06 3.93
C ASP A 95 9.62 -6.43 4.64
N ALA A 96 8.99 -5.44 4.00
CA ALA A 96 7.81 -4.76 4.52
C ALA A 96 6.78 -5.75 5.06
N SER A 97 6.36 -5.54 6.29
CA SER A 97 5.43 -6.40 7.02
C SER A 97 4.41 -5.55 7.75
N MET A 98 3.19 -6.07 7.92
CA MET A 98 2.10 -5.36 8.57
C MET A 98 1.57 -6.14 9.76
N VAL A 99 1.41 -5.47 10.90
CA VAL A 99 0.67 -5.98 12.05
C VAL A 99 -0.74 -5.45 11.97
N VAL A 100 -1.72 -6.34 11.87
CA VAL A 100 -3.13 -5.98 11.91
C VAL A 100 -3.71 -6.43 13.24
N VAL A 101 -4.23 -5.48 14.01
CA VAL A 101 -4.89 -5.75 15.29
C VAL A 101 -6.39 -5.87 15.05
N CYS A 102 -6.93 -7.06 15.27
CA CYS A 102 -8.36 -7.32 15.18
C CYS A 102 -8.98 -7.33 16.59
N PRO A 103 -10.19 -6.77 16.78
CA PRO A 103 -10.84 -6.77 18.09
C PRO A 103 -11.37 -8.16 18.48
N THR A 104 -11.46 -9.10 17.53
CA THR A 104 -11.94 -10.46 17.78
C THR A 104 -11.15 -11.49 16.97
N LYS A 105 -11.07 -12.72 17.50
CA LYS A 105 -10.49 -13.88 16.79
C LYS A 105 -11.24 -14.21 15.50
N SER A 106 -12.57 -13.98 15.46
CA SER A 106 -13.35 -14.26 14.24
C SER A 106 -12.89 -13.40 13.08
N LEU A 107 -12.64 -12.11 13.32
CA LEU A 107 -12.15 -11.20 12.29
C LEU A 107 -10.72 -11.54 11.86
N GLU A 108 -9.86 -11.89 12.81
CA GLU A 108 -8.50 -12.37 12.51
C GLU A 108 -8.53 -13.59 11.58
N LEU A 109 -9.37 -14.57 11.90
CA LEU A 109 -9.53 -15.78 11.09
C LEU A 109 -10.11 -15.48 9.70
N ASP A 110 -11.05 -14.56 9.60
CA ASP A 110 -11.60 -14.13 8.31
C ASP A 110 -10.56 -13.41 7.45
N MET A 111 -9.66 -12.64 8.05
CA MET A 111 -8.56 -11.98 7.33
C MET A 111 -7.49 -12.95 6.83
N ARG A 112 -7.28 -14.08 7.53
CA ARG A 112 -6.34 -15.12 7.10
C ARG A 112 -6.83 -15.90 5.88
N ARG A 113 -8.15 -15.92 5.63
CA ARG A 113 -8.71 -16.68 4.52
C ARG A 113 -8.37 -16.00 3.19
N PRO A 114 -7.97 -16.76 2.16
CA PRO A 114 -7.82 -16.21 0.82
C PRO A 114 -9.16 -15.60 0.37
N PRO A 115 -9.13 -14.56 -0.50
CA PRO A 115 -10.35 -13.95 -1.02
C PRO A 115 -11.24 -15.04 -1.61
N ARG A 116 -12.53 -15.04 -1.21
CA ARG A 116 -13.50 -15.96 -1.79
C ARG A 116 -13.59 -15.64 -3.28
N THR A 117 -13.20 -16.59 -4.13
CA THR A 117 -13.46 -16.52 -5.57
C THR A 117 -14.96 -16.31 -5.73
N GLN A 118 -15.38 -15.15 -6.24
CA GLN A 118 -16.73 -15.01 -6.76
C GLN A 118 -16.80 -15.95 -7.98
N MET A 119 -17.61 -17.01 -7.86
CA MET A 119 -18.09 -17.80 -9.00
C MET A 119 -19.16 -17.01 -9.73
#